data_AF-A0A3A6EKJ1-F1
#
_entry.id   AF-A0A3A6EKJ1-F1
#
_cell.length_a   1.000
_cell.length_b   1.000
_cell.length_c   1.000
_cell.angle_alpha   90.00
_cell.angle_beta   90.00
_cell.angle_gamma   90.00
#
_symmetry.space_group_name_H-M   'P 1'
#
loop_
_entity.id
_entity.type
_entity.pdbx_description
1 polymer ?
#
loop_
_entity_poly.entity_id
_entity_poly.type
_entity_poly.pdbx_seq_one_letter_code
_entity_poly.pdbx_strand_id
1 'polypeptide(L)' 'MRRKLVKTVKKPPVERRWFECPNCGTRLAIYDNTAKSSHVYIKCKTCKREIEIRI' A
#
# COMPACT_ATOMS: atom_id res chain seq x y z
N MET A 1 44.96 7.79 -1.29
CA MET A 1 43.76 7.26 -0.60
C MET A 1 42.50 7.90 -1.18
N ARG A 2 41.76 7.20 -2.08
CA ARG A 2 40.55 7.75 -2.74
C ARG A 2 39.33 7.56 -1.83
N ARG A 3 38.85 8.62 -1.18
CA ARG A 3 37.61 8.61 -0.37
C ARG A 3 36.40 8.46 -1.31
N LYS A 4 35.73 7.30 -1.26
CA LYS A 4 34.44 7.07 -1.95
C LYS A 4 33.36 7.89 -1.23
N LEU A 5 32.77 8.85 -1.92
CA LEU A 5 31.59 9.59 -1.48
C LEU A 5 30.36 8.67 -1.60
N VAL A 6 29.88 8.17 -0.46
CA VAL A 6 28.66 7.36 -0.39
C VAL A 6 27.47 8.31 -0.49
N LYS A 7 26.82 8.37 -1.67
CA LYS A 7 25.60 9.16 -1.86
C LYS A 7 24.47 8.53 -1.04
N THR A 8 24.06 9.19 0.03
CA THR A 8 22.89 8.79 0.82
C THR A 8 21.64 9.11 0.01
N VAL A 9 21.09 8.11 -0.68
CA VAL A 9 19.83 8.24 -1.40
C VAL A 9 18.72 8.47 -0.37
N LYS A 10 18.22 9.71 -0.27
CA LYS A 10 17.00 10.03 0.47
C LYS A 10 15.86 9.29 -0.22
N LYS A 11 15.50 8.10 0.29
CA LYS A 11 14.32 7.38 -0.18
C LYS A 11 13.11 8.30 0.08
N PRO A 12 12.18 8.46 -0.87
CA PRO A 12 10.94 9.16 -0.59
C PRO A 12 10.26 8.52 0.63
N PRO A 13 9.55 9.29 1.47
CA PRO A 13 8.80 8.71 2.57
C PRO A 13 7.72 7.77 1.99
N VAL A 14 7.99 6.48 2.12
CA VAL A 14 7.10 5.36 1.80
C VAL A 14 6.03 5.36 2.89
N GLU A 15 4.90 6.01 2.62
CA GLU A 15 3.79 6.12 3.57
C GLU A 15 2.90 4.86 3.47
N ARG A 16 2.92 4.05 4.52
CA ARG A 16 2.04 2.90 4.64
C ARG A 16 0.64 3.35 5.04
N ARG A 17 -0.32 3.14 4.17
CA ARG A 17 -1.74 3.45 4.41
C ARG A 17 -2.55 2.17 4.40
N TRP A 18 -3.61 2.17 5.20
CA TRP A 18 -4.57 1.07 5.22
C TRP A 18 -5.63 1.29 4.14
N PHE A 19 -5.88 0.27 3.34
CA PHE A 19 -7.07 0.18 2.52
C PHE A 19 -8.20 -0.37 3.36
N GLU A 20 -9.21 0.45 3.57
CA GLU A 20 -10.39 0.10 4.35
C GLU A 20 -11.51 -0.38 3.43
N CYS A 21 -12.25 -1.37 3.90
CA CYS A 21 -13.42 -1.88 3.20
C CYS A 21 -14.48 -0.78 3.09
N PRO A 22 -14.96 -0.40 1.89
CA PRO A 22 -16.00 0.63 1.74
C PRO A 22 -17.35 0.20 2.31
N ASN A 23 -17.55 -1.11 2.55
CA ASN A 23 -18.82 -1.64 3.06
C ASN A 23 -18.86 -1.75 4.59
N CYS A 24 -17.72 -1.93 5.27
CA CYS A 24 -17.71 -2.20 6.71
C CYS A 24 -16.58 -1.53 7.48
N GLY A 25 -15.70 -0.77 6.82
CA GLY A 25 -14.56 -0.09 7.46
C GLY A 25 -13.44 -1.02 7.95
N THR A 26 -13.56 -2.34 7.77
CA THR A 26 -12.49 -3.27 8.16
C THR A 26 -11.25 -3.00 7.31
N ARG A 27 -10.08 -2.95 7.95
CA ARG A 27 -8.78 -2.85 7.29
C ARG A 27 -8.48 -4.13 6.51
N LEU A 28 -8.27 -4.01 5.20
CA LEU A 28 -8.10 -5.16 4.29
C LEU A 28 -6.65 -5.36 3.87
N ALA A 29 -5.97 -4.27 3.50
CA ALA A 29 -4.61 -4.32 2.98
C ALA A 29 -3.82 -3.10 3.44
N ILE A 30 -2.50 -3.23 3.52
CA ILE A 30 -1.59 -2.10 3.65
C ILE A 30 -0.98 -1.87 2.28
N TYR A 31 -1.02 -0.64 1.82
CA TYR A 31 -0.35 -0.24 0.59
C TYR A 31 0.57 0.94 0.86
N ASP A 32 1.55 1.09 -0.02
CA ASP A 32 2.43 2.24 -0.03
C ASP A 32 1.87 3.35 -0.95
N ASN A 33 2.21 4.62 -0.67
CA ASN A 33 1.82 5.74 -1.52
C ASN A 33 2.34 5.65 -2.98
N THR A 34 3.36 4.84 -3.25
CA THR A 34 3.83 4.57 -4.63
C THR A 34 3.18 3.36 -5.29
N ALA A 35 2.42 2.56 -4.54
CA ALA A 35 1.80 1.34 -5.05
C ALA A 35 0.60 1.69 -5.93
N LYS A 36 0.67 1.31 -7.21
CA LYS A 36 -0.48 1.31 -8.11
C LYS A 36 -1.05 -0.10 -8.21
N SER A 37 -2.34 -0.24 -7.93
CA SER A 37 -3.01 -1.53 -8.03
C SER A 37 -4.35 -1.36 -8.72
N SER A 38 -4.58 -2.18 -9.73
CA SER A 38 -5.82 -2.22 -10.50
C SER A 38 -6.14 -3.68 -10.81
N HIS A 39 -7.42 -4.04 -10.83
CA HIS A 39 -7.88 -5.43 -11.00
C HIS A 39 -7.46 -6.41 -9.88
N VAL A 40 -7.18 -5.90 -8.68
CA VAL A 40 -6.97 -6.73 -7.49
C VAL A 40 -8.25 -6.80 -6.69
N TYR A 41 -8.79 -8.00 -6.52
CA TYR A 41 -10.02 -8.25 -5.78
C TYR A 41 -9.71 -8.93 -4.46
N ILE A 42 -10.24 -8.39 -3.37
CA ILE A 42 -10.13 -8.99 -2.05
C ILE A 42 -11.52 -9.25 -1.47
N LYS A 43 -11.70 -10.44 -0.92
CA LYS A 43 -12.90 -10.77 -0.17
C LYS A 43 -12.74 -10.28 1.27
N CYS A 44 -13.59 -9.35 1.69
CA CYS A 44 -13.59 -8.91 3.08
C CYS A 44 -14.03 -10.05 3.99
N LYS A 45 -13.25 -10.35 5.05
CA LYS A 45 -13.59 -11.40 6.01
C LYS A 45 -14.86 -11.09 6.83
N THR A 46 -15.16 -9.81 7.04
CA THR A 46 -16.29 -9.36 7.86
C THR A 46 -17.59 -9.35 7.06
N CYS A 47 -17.66 -8.55 5.99
CA CYS A 47 -18.88 -8.42 5.20
C CYS A 47 -19.03 -9.51 4.11
N LYS A 48 -17.99 -10.34 3.90
CA LYS A 48 -17.93 -11.41 2.88
C LYS A 48 -18.13 -10.94 1.44
N ARG A 49 -18.19 -9.62 1.21
CA ARG A 49 -18.27 -9.00 -0.11
C ARG A 49 -16.88 -8.95 -0.75
N GLU A 50 -16.89 -9.03 -2.07
CA GLU A 50 -15.71 -8.89 -2.90
C GLU A 50 -15.55 -7.42 -3.27
N ILE A 51 -14.36 -6.87 -3.06
CA ILE A 51 -14.06 -5.46 -3.26
C ILE A 51 -12.80 -5.36 -4.11
N GLU A 52 -12.82 -4.45 -5.08
CA GLU A 52 -11.66 -4.11 -5.86
C GLU A 52 -10.78 -3.11 -5.10
N ILE A 53 -9.52 -3.47 -4.89
CA ILE A 53 -8.49 -2.56 -4.40
C ILE A 53 -8.02 -1.72 -5.59
N ARG A 54 -8.48 -0.46 -5.63
CA ARG A 54 -8.01 0.56 -6.59
C ARG A 54 -7.19 1.59 -5.83
N ILE A 55 -5.88 1.63 -6.11
CA ILE A 55 -4.89 2.52 -5.48
C ILE A 55 -4.01 3.12 -6.57
#